data_AF-A0A3C1GN15-F1
#
_entry.id   AF-A0A3C1GN15-F1
#
_cell.length_a   1.000
_cell.length_b   1.000
_cell.length_c   1.000
_cell.angle_alpha   90.00
_cell.angle_beta   90.00
_cell.angle_gamma   90.00
#
_symmetry.space_group_name_H-M   'P 1'
#
loop_
_entity.id
_entity.type
_entity.pdbx_description
1 polymer ?
#
loop_
_entity_poly.entity_id
_entity_poly.type
_entity_poly.pdbx_seq_one_letter_code
_entity_poly.pdbx_strand_id
1 'polypeptide(L)' 'MPSTGKGGGVSRIVPGLGRQGRVTTPRFLADCVVTEHGVALLRGKSDAERARELIRVAHPAFRDQLERECAIS' A
#
# COMPACT_ATOMS: atom_id res chain seq x y z
N MET A 1 7.51 4.69 -6.78
CA MET A 1 8.37 3.62 -6.23
C MET A 1 7.95 2.30 -6.85
N PRO A 2 8.86 1.33 -7.09
CA PRO A 2 8.41 0.02 -7.57
C PRO A 2 7.51 -0.68 -6.54
N SER A 3 6.54 -1.48 -6.99
CA SER A 3 5.53 -2.12 -6.15
C SER A 3 6.09 -3.25 -5.29
N THR A 4 7.23 -3.83 -5.70
CA THR A 4 7.93 -4.92 -5.02
C THR A 4 9.35 -4.55 -4.58
N GLY A 5 9.90 -5.33 -3.65
CA GLY A 5 11.29 -5.28 -3.18
C GLY A 5 11.96 -6.66 -3.24
N LYS A 6 13.24 -6.74 -2.86
CA LYS A 6 14.04 -7.99 -2.87
C LYS A 6 13.91 -8.79 -4.18
N GLY A 7 14.07 -8.12 -5.32
CA GLY A 7 13.97 -8.75 -6.64
C GLY A 7 12.57 -9.27 -7.00
N GLY A 8 11.51 -8.73 -6.39
CA GLY A 8 10.12 -9.18 -6.62
C GLY A 8 9.56 -10.09 -5.53
N GLY A 9 10.40 -10.57 -4.61
CA GLY A 9 9.99 -11.55 -3.59
C GLY A 9 9.12 -10.99 -2.47
N VAL A 10 8.99 -9.66 -2.32
CA VAL A 10 8.16 -9.03 -1.29
C VAL A 10 7.40 -7.82 -1.82
N SER A 11 6.18 -7.60 -1.35
CA SER A 11 5.43 -6.36 -1.60
C SER A 11 6.02 -5.20 -0.79
N ARG A 12 6.03 -3.99 -1.37
CA ARG A 12 6.29 -2.74 -0.63
C ARG A 12 5.02 -2.11 -0.05
N ILE A 13 3.86 -2.56 -0.50
CA ILE A 13 2.56 -2.20 0.09
C ILE A 13 2.21 -3.29 1.09
N VAL A 14 2.04 -2.91 2.35
CA VAL A 14 1.85 -3.83 3.49
C VAL A 14 0.67 -3.34 4.33
N PRO A 15 -0.07 -4.23 5.02
CA PRO A 15 -1.21 -3.85 5.87
C PRO A 15 -0.77 -3.02 7.08
N GLY A 16 0.48 -3.17 7.51
CA GLY A 16 1.07 -2.43 8.61
C GLY A 16 2.59 -2.51 8.58
N LEU A 17 3.24 -1.48 9.11
CA LEU A 17 4.68 -1.53 9.32
C LEU A 17 5.01 -2.50 10.46
N GLY A 18 6.09 -3.27 10.31
CA GLY A 18 6.56 -4.17 11.36
C GLY A 18 6.97 -3.41 12.63
N ARG A 19 7.23 -4.14 13.72
CA ARG A 19 7.53 -3.57 15.05
C ARG A 19 8.69 -2.56 15.09
N GLN A 20 9.61 -2.66 14.14
CA GLN A 20 10.78 -1.77 13.99
C GLN A 20 10.63 -0.77 12.83
N GLY A 21 9.46 -0.75 12.19
CA GLY A 21 9.16 0.13 11.07
C GLY A 21 9.10 1.58 11.53
N ARG A 22 9.81 2.45 10.81
CA ARG A 22 9.85 3.88 11.08
C ARG A 22 8.98 4.61 10.07
N VAL A 23 8.10 5.46 10.57
CA VAL A 23 7.27 6.35 9.74
C VAL A 23 8.09 7.59 9.44
N THR A 24 8.47 7.80 8.18
CA THR A 24 9.14 9.02 7.72
C THR A 24 8.14 10.06 7.23
N THR A 25 7.10 9.63 6.53
CA THR A 25 6.00 10.48 6.07
C THR A 25 4.72 10.05 6.78
N PRO A 26 4.17 10.87 7.71
CA PRO A 26 2.94 10.53 8.40
C PRO A 26 1.73 10.52 7.45
N ARG A 27 0.70 9.74 7.81
CA ARG A 27 -0.46 9.46 6.94
C ARG A 27 -1.17 10.71 6.40
N PHE A 28 -1.22 11.79 7.18
CA PHE A 28 -1.91 13.04 6.84
C PHE A 28 -1.11 13.92 5.87
N LEU A 29 0.19 13.66 5.67
CA LEU A 29 1.02 14.33 4.67
C LEU A 29 1.14 13.53 3.37
N ALA A 30 0.70 12.26 3.36
CA ALA A 30 0.82 11.41 2.19
C ALA A 30 -0.30 11.74 1.18
N ASP A 31 0.11 12.31 0.04
CA ASP A 31 -0.81 12.77 -1.00
C ASP A 31 -1.12 11.69 -2.04
N CYS A 32 -0.08 11.07 -2.60
CA CYS A 32 -0.22 9.99 -3.58
C CYS A 32 0.90 8.96 -3.47
N VAL A 33 0.63 7.76 -3.96
CA VAL A 33 1.60 6.68 -4.14
C VAL A 33 1.56 6.23 -5.59
N VAL A 34 2.73 6.21 -6.23
CA VAL A 34 2.88 5.80 -7.63
C VAL A 34 3.72 4.54 -7.71
N THR A 35 3.24 3.55 -8.46
CA THR A 35 3.95 2.31 -8.81
C THR A 35 3.86 2.07 -10.32
N GLU A 36 4.52 1.02 -10.81
CA GLU A 36 4.38 0.51 -12.17
C GLU A 36 2.95 0.01 -12.51
N HIS A 37 2.07 -0.12 -11.51
CA HIS A 37 0.68 -0.54 -11.69
C HIS A 37 -0.33 0.61 -11.60
N GLY A 38 0.11 1.86 -11.39
CA GLY A 38 -0.73 3.05 -11.44
C GLY A 38 -0.50 4.04 -10.29
N VAL A 39 -1.51 4.86 -10.05
CA VAL A 39 -1.48 5.96 -9.07
C VAL A 39 -2.61 5.80 -8.04
N ALA A 40 -2.23 5.78 -6.77
CA ALA A 40 -3.15 5.81 -5.64
C ALA A 40 -3.18 7.23 -5.07
N LEU A 41 -4.33 7.89 -5.19
CA LEU A 41 -4.57 9.20 -4.56
C LEU A 41 -5.11 8.98 -3.16
N LEU A 42 -4.53 9.63 -2.15
CA LEU A 42 -4.81 9.34 -0.73
C LEU A 42 -5.38 10.52 0.06
N ARG A 43 -5.26 11.74 -0.49
CA ARG A 43 -5.87 12.94 0.11
C ARG A 43 -7.38 12.81 0.26
N GLY A 44 -7.88 13.18 1.44
CA GLY A 44 -9.32 13.19 1.73
C GLY A 44 -9.97 11.82 1.88
N LYS A 45 -9.20 10.73 1.83
CA LYS A 45 -9.71 9.35 1.93
C LYS A 45 -9.62 8.82 3.36
N SER A 46 -10.63 8.06 3.76
CA SER A 46 -10.63 7.25 4.98
C SER A 46 -9.56 6.15 4.93
N ASP A 47 -9.22 5.56 6.08
CA ASP A 47 -8.22 4.49 6.13
C ASP A 47 -8.62 3.29 5.25
N ALA A 48 -9.91 2.94 5.18
CA ALA A 48 -10.42 1.88 4.33
C ALA A 48 -10.31 2.20 2.83
N GLU A 49 -10.64 3.43 2.41
CA GLU A 49 -10.48 3.87 1.03
C GLU A 49 -9.00 3.93 0.62
N ARG A 50 -8.13 4.40 1.52
CA ARG A 50 -6.68 4.41 1.30
C ARG A 50 -6.14 3.00 1.11
N ALA A 51 -6.59 2.04 1.91
CA ALA A 51 -6.19 0.65 1.76
C ALA A 51 -6.61 0.09 0.38
N ARG A 52 -7.86 0.32 -0.07
CA ARG A 52 -8.32 -0.07 -1.42
C ARG A 52 -7.46 0.54 -2.54
N GLU A 53 -7.14 1.83 -2.42
CA GLU A 53 -6.32 2.54 -3.40
C GLU A 53 -4.89 2.01 -3.47
N LEU A 54 -4.29 1.75 -2.31
CA LEU A 54 -2.95 1.18 -2.22
C LEU A 54 -2.91 -0.25 -2.77
N ILE A 55 -3.91 -1.09 -2.46
CA ILE A 55 -4.02 -2.45 -3.00
C ILE A 55 -4.13 -2.42 -4.53
N ARG A 56 -4.90 -1.48 -5.08
CA ARG A 56 -5.05 -1.33 -6.54
C ARG A 56 -3.71 -1.09 -7.26
N VAL A 57 -2.77 -0.38 -6.62
CA VAL A 57 -1.44 -0.12 -7.18
C VAL A 57 -0.36 -1.10 -6.67
N ALA A 58 -0.74 -2.12 -5.90
CA ALA A 58 0.16 -3.21 -5.52
C ALA A 58 0.38 -4.17 -6.69
N HIS A 59 1.46 -4.95 -6.61
CA HIS A 59 1.72 -6.02 -7.57
C HIS A 59 0.60 -7.08 -7.51
N PRO A 60 0.08 -7.54 -8.67
CA PRO A 60 -1.07 -8.45 -8.73
C PRO A 60 -0.95 -9.69 -7.83
N ALA A 61 0.24 -10.28 -7.74
CA ALA A 61 0.50 -11.47 -6.92
C ALA A 61 0.24 -11.30 -5.41
N PHE A 62 0.16 -10.07 -4.89
CA PHE A 62 -0.05 -9.80 -3.45
C PHE A 62 -1.43 -9.18 -3.14
N ARG A 63 -2.25 -8.83 -4.15
CA ARG A 63 -3.51 -8.09 -3.93
C ARG A 63 -4.49 -8.88 -3.07
N ASP A 64 -4.74 -10.13 -3.43
CA ASP A 64 -5.68 -10.99 -2.69
C ASP A 64 -5.26 -11.18 -1.23
N GLN A 65 -3.96 -11.27 -0.95
CA GLN A 65 -3.45 -11.36 0.41
C GLN A 65 -3.71 -10.06 1.19
N LEU A 66 -3.41 -8.90 0.58
CA LEU A 66 -3.62 -7.60 1.20
C LEU A 66 -5.11 -7.31 1.46
N GLU A 67 -6.01 -7.72 0.57
CA GLU A 67 -7.46 -7.59 0.75
C GLU A 67 -7.94 -8.38 1.98
N ARG A 68 -7.49 -9.63 2.11
CA ARG A 68 -7.79 -10.48 3.28
C ARG A 68 -7.24 -9.89 4.58
N GLU A 69 -5.99 -9.42 4.58
CA GLU A 69 -5.33 -8.88 5.77
C GLU A 69 -5.90 -7.52 6.21
N CYS A 70 -6.35 -6.70 5.27
CA CYS A 70 -7.00 -5.41 5.56
C CYS A 70 -8.50 -5.54 5.89
N ALA A 71 -9.06 -6.77 5.93
CA ALA A 71 -10.48 -7.04 6.15
C ALA A 71 -11.39 -6.19 5.23
N ILE A 72 -10.95 -5.97 4.00
CA ILE A 72 -11.75 -5.31 2.97
C ILE A 72 -12.55 -6.41 2.26
N SER A 73 -13.45 -7.02 3.02
CA SER A 73 -14.45 -7.98 2.54
C SER A 73 -15.79 -7.28 2.36
#